data_AF-A0A1Z8N9U3-F1
#
_entry.id   AF-A0A1Z8N9U3-F1
#
_cell.length_a   1.000
_cell.length_b   1.000
_cell.length_c   1.000
_cell.angle_alpha   90.00
_cell.angle_beta   90.00
_cell.angle_gamma   90.00
#
_symmetry.space_group_name_H-M   'P 1'
#
loop_
_entity.id
_entity.type
_entity.pdbx_description
1 polymer ?
#
loop_
_entity_poly.entity_id
_entity_poly.type
_entity_poly.pdbx_seq_one_letter_code
_entity_poly.pdbx_strand_id
1 'polypeptide(L)'
;MSHFDTKRIQTRLNKLAQITKTGEATFKTWSDISVNLMKLGKIDSAIHILIPLVEKHPDEYNLLSNLGTCYELNGNLTKALEYISKGYEINHSSHFGSEWIHIKILEAKIKEKNTPGWLDHNNIIEIEELIKHTNREMSPRHIEKINRNFFYQLRTRAPFTPAPNKVMANLLETIGDFNMEYGSYENALLGYIYALVYENSNWLDRKIKEKIRALNIKRDNLPSKPELPDAFVKMMKRSQINPELVLMGIDEFANKQDSIHLHEIQVIDSLEILHNQLTAKTKKDNKSLKAKERIIAKNKNERFLFLGIGLLIGAVLTFLLLRRRKSNST
;
A
#
# COMPACT_ATOMS: atom_id res chain seq x y z
N MET A 1 -7.80 -18.64 -3.54
CA MET A 1 -7.47 -17.25 -3.16
C MET A 1 -8.75 -16.54 -2.88
N SER A 2 -8.99 -16.11 -1.64
CA SER A 2 -10.23 -15.40 -1.30
C SER A 2 -10.36 -14.14 -2.14
N HIS A 3 -11.44 -14.08 -2.89
CA HIS A 3 -11.96 -12.83 -3.39
C HIS A 3 -12.59 -12.10 -2.21
N PHE A 4 -12.27 -10.81 -2.08
CA PHE A 4 -12.97 -9.94 -1.14
C PHE A 4 -14.49 -10.19 -1.19
N ASP A 5 -15.16 -10.22 -0.03
CA ASP A 5 -16.63 -10.30 0.02
C ASP A 5 -17.21 -9.00 -0.57
N THR A 6 -17.41 -9.02 -1.88
CA THR A 6 -17.82 -7.87 -2.67
C THR A 6 -19.21 -7.41 -2.27
N LYS A 7 -20.10 -8.33 -1.88
CA LYS A 7 -21.44 -8.01 -1.40
C LYS A 7 -21.35 -7.21 -0.10
N ARG A 8 -20.54 -7.65 0.85
CA ARG A 8 -20.37 -6.95 2.12
C ARG A 8 -19.67 -5.59 1.96
N ILE A 9 -18.64 -5.50 1.14
CA ILE A 9 -17.99 -4.23 0.80
C ILE A 9 -18.98 -3.28 0.15
N GLN A 10 -19.84 -3.78 -0.74
CA GLN A 10 -20.84 -2.97 -1.40
C GLN A 10 -21.89 -2.45 -0.43
N THR A 11 -22.36 -3.28 0.51
CA THR A 11 -23.23 -2.84 1.60
C THR A 11 -22.56 -1.76 2.45
N ARG A 12 -21.28 -1.90 2.78
CA ARG A 12 -20.51 -0.89 3.53
C ARG A 12 -20.40 0.42 2.76
N LEU A 13 -20.12 0.38 1.46
CA LEU A 13 -20.07 1.55 0.59
C LEU A 13 -21.42 2.27 0.51
N ASN A 14 -22.53 1.53 0.42
CA ASN A 14 -23.86 2.13 0.41
C ASN A 14 -24.13 2.89 1.72
N LYS A 15 -23.78 2.30 2.88
CA LYS A 15 -23.90 2.97 4.19
C LYS A 15 -23.06 4.25 4.24
N LEU A 16 -21.79 4.17 3.81
CA LEU A 16 -20.89 5.33 3.74
C LEU A 16 -21.44 6.42 2.81
N ALA A 17 -21.99 6.05 1.66
CA ALA A 17 -22.58 6.99 0.71
C ALA A 17 -23.78 7.73 1.29
N GLN A 18 -24.61 7.10 2.13
CA GLN A 18 -25.70 7.83 2.80
C GLN A 18 -25.16 8.86 3.79
N ILE A 19 -24.09 8.55 4.54
CA ILE A 19 -23.43 9.52 5.44
C ILE A 19 -22.90 10.74 4.64
N THR A 20 -22.43 10.55 3.41
CA THR A 20 -22.01 11.69 2.57
C THR A 20 -23.14 12.64 2.20
N LYS A 21 -24.40 12.19 2.26
CA LYS A 21 -25.57 13.01 1.96
C LYS A 21 -26.10 13.78 3.17
N THR A 22 -25.81 13.34 4.39
CA THR A 22 -26.25 14.04 5.62
C THR A 22 -25.45 15.30 5.90
N GLY A 23 -24.31 15.49 5.23
CA GLY A 23 -23.36 16.57 5.51
C GLY A 23 -22.40 16.27 6.67
N GLU A 24 -22.57 15.15 7.35
CA GLU A 24 -21.75 14.72 8.50
C GLU A 24 -20.44 14.01 8.09
N ALA A 25 -20.25 13.77 6.79
CA ALA A 25 -19.06 13.09 6.29
C ALA A 25 -17.78 13.87 6.57
N THR A 26 -16.84 13.20 7.22
CA THR A 26 -15.50 13.72 7.50
C THR A 26 -14.49 13.19 6.49
N PHE A 27 -13.25 13.70 6.52
CA PHE A 27 -12.17 13.11 5.71
C PHE A 27 -11.99 11.61 5.99
N LYS A 28 -12.29 11.14 7.22
CA LYS A 28 -12.25 9.72 7.59
C LYS A 28 -13.31 8.91 6.85
N THR A 29 -14.52 9.45 6.69
CA THR A 29 -15.59 8.82 5.89
C THR A 29 -15.15 8.64 4.43
N TRP A 30 -14.53 9.66 3.84
CA TRP A 30 -14.02 9.59 2.47
C TRP A 30 -12.81 8.65 2.34
N SER A 31 -11.94 8.62 3.36
CA SER A 31 -10.85 7.64 3.46
C SER A 31 -11.39 6.20 3.49
N ASP A 32 -12.40 5.92 4.32
CA ASP A 32 -13.05 4.61 4.38
C ASP A 32 -13.67 4.22 3.02
N ILE A 33 -14.30 5.17 2.31
CA ILE A 33 -14.81 4.93 0.95
C ILE A 33 -13.66 4.52 0.02
N SER A 34 -12.53 5.22 0.06
CA SER A 34 -11.37 4.91 -0.79
C SER A 34 -10.82 3.51 -0.55
N VAL A 35 -10.69 3.07 0.71
CA VAL A 35 -10.23 1.71 1.05
C VAL A 35 -11.19 0.64 0.51
N ASN A 36 -12.49 0.85 0.63
CA ASN A 36 -13.47 -0.09 0.08
C ASN A 36 -13.45 -0.10 -1.46
N LEU A 37 -13.22 1.04 -2.11
CA LEU A 37 -13.01 1.10 -3.57
C LEU A 37 -11.76 0.34 -3.99
N MET A 38 -10.65 0.45 -3.24
CA MET A 38 -9.43 -0.34 -3.49
C MET A 38 -9.71 -1.84 -3.45
N LYS A 39 -10.44 -2.32 -2.44
CA LYS A 39 -10.84 -3.74 -2.31
C LYS A 39 -11.71 -4.21 -3.48
N LEU A 40 -12.46 -3.31 -4.12
CA LEU A 40 -13.24 -3.61 -5.35
C LEU A 40 -12.42 -3.43 -6.64
N GLY A 41 -11.11 -3.18 -6.56
CA GLY A 41 -10.25 -2.93 -7.71
C GLY A 41 -10.48 -1.57 -8.38
N LYS A 42 -11.26 -0.67 -7.78
CA LYS A 42 -11.55 0.68 -8.31
C LYS A 42 -10.45 1.68 -7.90
N ILE A 43 -9.22 1.37 -8.29
CA ILE A 43 -8.01 2.06 -7.81
C ILE A 43 -8.00 3.54 -8.19
N ASP A 44 -8.33 3.89 -9.44
CA ASP A 44 -8.36 5.29 -9.90
C ASP A 44 -9.33 6.17 -9.11
N SER A 45 -10.51 5.62 -8.80
CA SER A 45 -11.51 6.31 -7.97
C SER A 45 -11.01 6.55 -6.55
N ALA A 46 -10.29 5.59 -5.97
CA ALA A 46 -9.69 5.74 -4.66
C ALA A 46 -8.59 6.82 -4.64
N ILE A 47 -7.72 6.84 -5.65
CA ILE A 47 -6.70 7.89 -5.83
C ILE A 47 -7.34 9.27 -5.96
N HIS A 48 -8.39 9.41 -6.78
CA HIS A 48 -9.09 10.69 -6.98
C HIS A 48 -9.68 11.25 -5.67
N ILE A 49 -10.11 10.38 -4.76
CA ILE A 49 -10.59 10.77 -3.43
C ILE A 49 -9.41 11.14 -2.51
N LEU A 50 -8.35 10.33 -2.48
CA LEU A 50 -7.28 10.45 -1.50
C LEU A 50 -6.34 11.64 -1.74
N ILE A 51 -6.07 12.01 -3.00
CA ILE A 51 -5.19 13.15 -3.32
C ILE A 51 -5.65 14.45 -2.62
N PRO A 52 -6.89 14.95 -2.82
CA PRO A 52 -7.32 16.18 -2.17
C PRO A 52 -7.47 16.07 -0.65
N LEU A 53 -7.59 14.86 -0.08
CA LEU A 53 -7.59 14.67 1.36
C LEU A 53 -6.18 14.81 1.92
N VAL A 54 -5.17 14.20 1.29
CA VAL A 54 -3.76 14.34 1.68
C VAL A 54 -3.29 15.78 1.52
N GLU A 55 -3.72 16.50 0.46
CA GLU A 55 -3.40 17.92 0.30
C GLU A 55 -3.93 18.79 1.45
N LYS A 56 -5.12 18.46 1.99
CA LYS A 56 -5.74 19.19 3.11
C LYS A 56 -5.24 18.74 4.48
N HIS A 57 -4.78 17.50 4.58
CA HIS A 57 -4.35 16.86 5.82
C HIS A 57 -2.99 16.16 5.59
N PRO A 58 -1.93 16.94 5.29
CA PRO A 58 -0.65 16.40 4.81
C PRO A 58 0.08 15.53 5.83
N ASP A 59 -0.28 15.64 7.11
CA ASP A 59 0.34 14.93 8.22
C ASP A 59 -0.55 13.84 8.83
N GLU A 60 -1.72 13.58 8.23
CA GLU A 60 -2.59 12.47 8.66
C GLU A 60 -2.04 11.15 8.12
N TYR A 61 -1.35 10.42 9.00
CA TYR A 61 -0.73 9.13 8.72
C TYR A 61 -1.64 8.17 7.92
N ASN A 62 -2.92 8.03 8.31
CA ASN A 62 -3.81 7.08 7.65
C ASN A 62 -4.10 7.46 6.18
N LEU A 63 -4.16 8.75 5.87
CA LEU A 63 -4.37 9.22 4.50
C LEU A 63 -3.12 9.00 3.64
N LEU A 64 -1.93 9.24 4.19
CA LEU A 64 -0.66 8.95 3.52
C LEU A 64 -0.50 7.46 3.24
N SER A 65 -0.77 6.62 4.24
CA SER A 65 -0.72 5.16 4.12
C SER A 65 -1.70 4.63 3.06
N ASN A 66 -2.94 5.11 3.08
CA ASN A 66 -3.96 4.72 2.09
C ASN A 66 -3.59 5.19 0.67
N LEU A 67 -3.06 6.40 0.51
CA LEU A 67 -2.63 6.92 -0.79
C LEU A 67 -1.40 6.19 -1.32
N GLY A 68 -0.42 5.89 -0.46
CA GLY A 68 0.73 5.08 -0.81
C GLY A 68 0.34 3.68 -1.27
N THR A 69 -0.56 3.02 -0.53
CA THR A 69 -1.11 1.71 -0.91
C THR A 69 -1.91 1.79 -2.22
N CYS A 70 -2.68 2.84 -2.46
CA CYS A 70 -3.35 3.06 -3.74
C CYS A 70 -2.37 3.15 -4.91
N TYR A 71 -1.28 3.91 -4.75
CA TYR A 71 -0.25 4.01 -5.77
C TYR A 71 0.48 2.69 -5.99
N GLU A 72 0.68 1.89 -4.94
CA GLU A 72 1.23 0.54 -5.05
C GLU A 72 0.33 -0.34 -5.92
N LEU A 73 -0.98 -0.37 -5.64
CA LEU A 73 -1.97 -1.13 -6.40
C LEU A 73 -2.10 -0.65 -7.85
N ASN A 74 -1.86 0.64 -8.10
CA ASN A 74 -1.81 1.22 -9.44
C ASN A 74 -0.47 0.99 -10.17
N GLY A 75 0.51 0.34 -9.53
CA GLY A 75 1.83 0.09 -10.10
C GLY A 75 2.77 1.31 -10.14
N ASN A 76 2.39 2.45 -9.57
CA ASN A 76 3.26 3.61 -9.40
C ASN A 76 4.09 3.47 -8.13
N LEU A 77 5.07 2.56 -8.17
CA LEU A 77 5.88 2.19 -7.03
C LEU A 77 6.70 3.36 -6.44
N THR A 78 7.12 4.31 -7.27
CA THR A 78 7.87 5.49 -6.80
C THR A 78 7.01 6.38 -5.91
N LYS A 79 5.78 6.69 -6.32
CA LYS A 79 4.84 7.44 -5.47
C LYS A 79 4.39 6.64 -4.26
N ALA A 80 4.21 5.33 -4.42
CA ALA A 80 3.90 4.45 -3.29
C ALA A 80 4.97 4.57 -2.20
N LEU A 81 6.25 4.45 -2.59
CA LEU A 81 7.38 4.60 -1.68
C LEU A 81 7.39 5.98 -1.02
N GLU A 82 7.22 7.05 -1.81
CA GLU A 82 7.18 8.43 -1.29
C GLU A 82 6.15 8.60 -0.17
N TYR A 83 4.88 8.21 -0.40
CA TYR A 83 3.81 8.43 0.57
C TYR A 83 3.88 7.47 1.76
N ILE A 84 4.28 6.21 1.56
CA ILE A 84 4.49 5.26 2.66
C ILE A 84 5.65 5.71 3.55
N SER A 85 6.78 6.13 2.96
CA SER A 85 7.92 6.67 3.72
C SER A 85 7.55 7.92 4.50
N LYS A 86 6.81 8.85 3.90
CA LYS A 86 6.30 10.03 4.62
C LYS A 86 5.38 9.64 5.80
N GLY A 87 4.49 8.66 5.60
CA GLY A 87 3.65 8.14 6.68
C GLY A 87 4.48 7.52 7.82
N TYR A 88 5.51 6.76 7.47
CA TYR A 88 6.42 6.16 8.45
C TYR A 88 7.18 7.21 9.28
N GLU A 89 7.69 8.27 8.64
CA GLU A 89 8.37 9.38 9.32
C GLU A 89 7.46 10.05 10.38
N ILE A 90 6.18 10.20 10.07
CA ILE A 90 5.18 10.77 10.98
C ILE A 90 4.85 9.81 12.11
N ASN A 91 4.69 8.52 11.81
CA ASN A 91 4.32 7.52 12.80
C ASN A 91 5.10 6.21 12.63
N HIS A 92 6.25 6.14 13.28
CA HIS A 92 7.12 4.96 13.31
C HIS A 92 6.47 3.75 14.01
N SER A 93 5.46 3.98 14.86
CA SER A 93 4.72 2.94 15.59
C SER A 93 3.54 2.36 14.79
N SER A 94 3.25 2.95 13.63
CA SER A 94 2.17 2.52 12.76
C SER A 94 2.29 1.05 12.37
N HIS A 95 1.15 0.41 12.15
CA HIS A 95 1.10 -1.02 11.83
C HIS A 95 1.91 -1.88 12.83
N PHE A 96 1.81 -1.56 14.12
CA PHE A 96 2.58 -2.22 15.19
C PHE A 96 4.10 -2.08 15.08
N GLY A 97 4.57 -1.01 14.44
CA GLY A 97 5.98 -0.73 14.19
C GLY A 97 6.58 -1.56 13.06
N SER A 98 5.75 -1.99 12.10
CA SER A 98 6.18 -2.84 10.98
C SER A 98 6.23 -2.12 9.63
N GLU A 99 5.91 -0.82 9.56
CA GLU A 99 5.80 -0.13 8.25
C GLU A 99 7.13 0.03 7.51
N TRP A 100 8.26 -0.04 8.20
CA TRP A 100 9.57 -0.11 7.55
C TRP A 100 9.72 -1.36 6.65
N ILE A 101 9.03 -2.47 6.95
CA ILE A 101 9.00 -3.66 6.08
C ILE A 101 8.26 -3.33 4.77
N HIS A 102 7.20 -2.51 4.82
CA HIS A 102 6.52 -2.04 3.62
C HIS A 102 7.48 -1.25 2.71
N ILE A 103 8.25 -0.35 3.31
CA ILE A 103 9.26 0.43 2.58
C ILE A 103 10.24 -0.51 1.88
N LYS A 104 10.77 -1.52 2.57
CA LYS A 104 11.68 -2.53 1.98
C LYS A 104 11.04 -3.31 0.84
N ILE A 105 9.77 -3.68 0.98
CA ILE A 105 8.99 -4.33 -0.09
C ILE A 105 8.91 -3.41 -1.33
N LEU A 106 8.60 -2.13 -1.15
CA LEU A 106 8.50 -1.17 -2.26
C LEU A 106 9.85 -0.93 -2.93
N GLU A 107 10.92 -0.77 -2.15
CA GLU A 107 12.29 -0.67 -2.65
C GLU A 107 12.67 -1.89 -3.49
N ALA A 108 12.38 -3.10 -3.01
CA ALA A 108 12.65 -4.33 -3.73
C ALA A 108 11.81 -4.46 -5.00
N LYS A 109 10.53 -4.08 -4.97
CA LYS A 109 9.67 -4.06 -6.17
C LYS A 109 10.19 -3.08 -7.23
N ILE A 110 10.73 -1.93 -6.81
CA ILE A 110 11.38 -0.97 -7.71
C ILE A 110 12.67 -1.57 -8.30
N LYS A 111 13.50 -2.21 -7.47
CA LYS A 111 14.72 -2.90 -7.94
C LYS A 111 14.41 -3.99 -8.95
N GLU A 112 13.44 -4.87 -8.65
CA GLU A 112 12.99 -5.92 -9.58
C GLU A 112 12.48 -5.33 -10.91
N LYS A 113 11.72 -4.23 -10.85
CA LYS A 113 11.24 -3.55 -12.07
C LYS A 113 12.39 -3.01 -12.92
N ASN A 114 13.44 -2.49 -12.29
CA ASN A 114 14.61 -1.92 -12.97
C ASN A 114 15.65 -2.98 -13.36
N THR A 115 15.64 -4.13 -12.70
CA THR A 115 16.58 -5.23 -12.87
C THR A 115 15.83 -6.54 -12.67
N PRO A 116 15.14 -7.04 -13.72
CA PRO A 116 14.35 -8.26 -13.63
C PRO A 116 15.19 -9.47 -13.20
N GLY A 117 14.69 -10.25 -12.23
CA GLY A 117 15.41 -11.37 -11.62
C GLY A 117 16.24 -11.00 -10.39
N TRP A 118 16.16 -9.76 -9.91
CA TRP A 118 16.80 -9.34 -8.67
C TRP A 118 16.27 -10.14 -7.47
N LEU A 119 14.95 -10.33 -7.37
CA LEU A 119 14.30 -11.09 -6.30
C LEU A 119 14.65 -12.59 -6.28
N ASP A 120 15.20 -13.11 -7.38
CA ASP A 120 15.57 -14.53 -7.47
C ASP A 120 16.87 -14.81 -6.70
N HIS A 121 17.69 -13.77 -6.46
CA HIS A 121 19.03 -13.91 -5.87
C HIS A 121 19.26 -13.04 -4.64
N ASN A 122 18.29 -12.20 -4.24
CA ASN A 122 18.42 -11.25 -3.14
C ASN A 122 17.22 -11.34 -2.22
N ASN A 123 17.45 -11.25 -0.91
CA ASN A 123 16.36 -11.11 0.05
C ASN A 123 15.85 -9.67 0.05
N ILE A 124 14.54 -9.49 0.24
CA ILE A 124 13.95 -8.16 0.44
C ILE A 124 14.47 -7.55 1.74
N ILE A 125 14.63 -8.37 2.77
CA ILE A 125 15.18 -8.00 4.08
C ILE A 125 16.15 -9.09 4.50
N GLU A 126 17.39 -8.72 4.81
CA GLU A 126 18.36 -9.65 5.38
C GLU A 126 18.10 -9.89 6.87
N ILE A 127 18.47 -11.07 7.37
CA ILE A 127 18.27 -11.45 8.79
C ILE A 127 18.97 -10.46 9.72
N GLU A 128 20.16 -9.98 9.36
CA GLU A 128 20.90 -9.00 10.14
C GLU A 128 20.15 -7.67 10.25
N GLU A 129 19.39 -7.29 9.23
CA GLU A 129 18.55 -6.09 9.28
C GLU A 129 17.35 -6.29 10.21
N LEU A 130 16.76 -7.49 10.28
CA LEU A 130 15.73 -7.83 11.27
C LEU A 130 16.24 -7.64 12.70
N ILE A 131 17.44 -8.19 12.98
CA ILE A 131 18.06 -8.15 14.31
C ILE A 131 18.40 -6.71 14.71
N LYS A 132 18.93 -5.90 13.78
CA LYS A 132 19.22 -4.49 14.02
C LYS A 132 17.99 -3.70 14.44
N HIS A 133 16.82 -4.03 13.90
CA HIS A 133 15.55 -3.37 14.24
C HIS A 133 14.94 -3.82 15.59
N THR A 134 15.51 -4.82 16.28
CA THR A 134 15.03 -5.29 17.59
C THR A 134 15.91 -4.96 18.79
N ASN A 135 16.97 -4.17 18.63
CA ASN A 135 18.09 -4.07 19.58
C ASN A 135 18.83 -5.43 19.70
N ARG A 136 20.16 -5.39 19.75
CA ARG A 136 21.05 -6.47 19.24
C ARG A 136 20.91 -7.86 19.88
N GLU A 137 20.35 -7.98 21.09
CA GLU A 137 20.24 -9.28 21.76
C GLU A 137 18.89 -9.96 21.45
N MET A 138 18.93 -11.16 20.88
CA MET A 138 17.71 -11.88 20.50
C MET A 138 17.08 -12.57 21.72
N SER A 139 15.95 -12.02 22.18
CA SER A 139 15.13 -12.61 23.25
C SER A 139 13.84 -13.21 22.66
N PRO A 140 13.14 -14.10 23.39
CA PRO A 140 11.82 -14.60 22.95
C PRO A 140 10.84 -13.49 22.56
N ARG A 141 10.87 -12.34 23.25
CA ARG A 141 10.04 -11.17 22.93
C ARG A 141 10.42 -10.51 21.61
N HIS A 142 11.70 -10.47 21.27
CA HIS A 142 12.20 -9.93 20.01
C HIS A 142 11.80 -10.83 18.83
N ILE A 143 11.93 -12.15 18.99
CA ILE A 143 11.48 -13.15 18.01
C ILE A 143 9.98 -13.00 17.74
N GLU A 144 9.17 -12.93 18.80
CA GLU A 144 7.72 -12.73 18.68
C GLU A 144 7.38 -11.42 17.95
N LYS A 145 8.09 -10.32 18.27
CA LYS A 145 7.90 -9.03 17.62
C LYS A 145 8.22 -9.09 16.13
N ILE A 146 9.31 -9.72 15.71
CA ILE A 146 9.67 -9.89 14.30
C ILE A 146 8.60 -10.70 13.57
N ASN A 147 8.22 -11.85 14.13
CA ASN A 147 7.17 -12.71 13.57
C ASN A 147 5.85 -11.94 13.40
N ARG A 148 5.40 -11.24 14.44
CA ARG A 148 4.17 -10.44 14.38
C ARG A 148 4.24 -9.36 13.30
N ASN A 149 5.37 -8.67 13.17
CA ASN A 149 5.57 -7.62 12.17
C ASN A 149 5.51 -8.19 10.74
N PHE A 150 6.19 -9.31 10.49
CA PHE A 150 6.14 -10.01 9.20
C PHE A 150 4.73 -10.48 8.87
N PHE A 151 4.09 -11.21 9.79
CA PHE A 151 2.74 -11.72 9.56
C PHE A 151 1.72 -10.60 9.36
N TYR A 152 1.87 -9.48 10.08
CA TYR A 152 1.02 -8.32 9.85
C TYR A 152 1.14 -7.82 8.39
N GLN A 153 2.37 -7.63 7.92
CA GLN A 153 2.64 -7.10 6.58
C GLN A 153 2.28 -8.11 5.47
N LEU A 154 2.48 -9.41 5.68
CA LEU A 154 2.02 -10.45 4.76
C LEU A 154 0.49 -10.47 4.67
N ARG A 155 -0.20 -10.40 5.81
CA ARG A 155 -1.67 -10.46 5.88
C ARG A 155 -2.34 -9.26 5.22
N THR A 156 -1.80 -8.04 5.38
CA THR A 156 -2.39 -6.84 4.77
C THR A 156 -2.30 -6.86 3.24
N ARG A 157 -1.34 -7.60 2.67
CA ARG A 157 -1.11 -7.69 1.22
C ARG A 157 -1.71 -8.90 0.56
N ALA A 158 -1.86 -10.03 1.27
CA ALA A 158 -2.33 -11.28 0.70
C ALA A 158 -3.63 -11.13 -0.13
N PRO A 159 -4.66 -10.36 0.29
CA PRO A 159 -5.87 -10.18 -0.51
C PRO A 159 -5.66 -9.45 -1.85
N PHE A 160 -4.57 -8.70 -1.97
CA PHE A 160 -4.21 -7.92 -3.17
C PHE A 160 -3.13 -8.61 -4.01
N THR A 161 -2.59 -9.73 -3.53
CA THR A 161 -1.37 -10.32 -4.06
C THR A 161 -1.62 -11.78 -4.45
N PRO A 162 -2.23 -12.02 -5.62
CA PRO A 162 -2.52 -13.37 -6.05
C PRO A 162 -1.22 -14.17 -6.24
N ALA A 163 -1.26 -15.47 -5.92
CA ALA A 163 -0.22 -16.43 -6.24
C ALA A 163 -0.28 -16.73 -7.75
N PRO A 164 0.88 -16.95 -8.39
CA PRO A 164 2.22 -16.88 -7.81
C PRO A 164 2.71 -15.45 -7.55
N ASN A 165 3.53 -15.25 -6.53
CA ASN A 165 4.08 -13.94 -6.20
C ASN A 165 5.48 -14.00 -5.54
N LYS A 166 6.49 -13.55 -6.30
CA LYS A 166 7.90 -13.56 -5.85
C LYS A 166 8.15 -12.76 -4.56
N VAL A 167 7.43 -11.66 -4.35
CA VAL A 167 7.58 -10.84 -3.13
C VAL A 167 7.10 -11.61 -1.90
N MET A 168 5.92 -12.22 -1.98
CA MET A 168 5.39 -13.04 -0.89
C MET A 168 6.28 -14.26 -0.62
N ALA A 169 6.70 -14.98 -1.67
CA ALA A 169 7.60 -16.12 -1.55
C ALA A 169 8.93 -15.73 -0.85
N ASN A 170 9.55 -14.61 -1.26
CA ASN A 170 10.80 -14.12 -0.69
C ASN A 170 10.67 -13.72 0.80
N LEU A 171 9.59 -13.03 1.19
CA LEU A 171 9.34 -12.68 2.60
C LEU A 171 9.06 -13.92 3.46
N LEU A 172 8.33 -14.90 2.92
CA LEU A 172 8.01 -16.16 3.60
C LEU A 172 9.24 -17.05 3.74
N GLU A 173 10.14 -17.05 2.76
CA GLU A 173 11.46 -17.67 2.86
C GLU A 173 12.29 -16.99 3.96
N THR A 174 12.35 -15.65 3.95
CA THR A 174 13.10 -14.86 4.95
C THR A 174 12.65 -15.16 6.38
N ILE A 175 11.34 -15.21 6.64
CA ILE A 175 10.82 -15.51 7.98
C ILE A 175 11.03 -16.98 8.35
N GLY A 176 11.04 -17.88 7.36
CA GLY A 176 11.41 -19.29 7.53
C GLY A 176 12.86 -19.43 8.00
N ASP A 177 13.79 -18.77 7.32
CA ASP A 177 15.21 -18.76 7.66
C ASP A 177 15.45 -18.16 9.05
N PHE A 178 14.82 -17.01 9.34
CA PHE A 178 14.90 -16.39 10.65
C PHE A 178 14.45 -17.32 11.78
N ASN A 179 13.31 -18.02 11.60
CA ASN A 179 12.82 -18.94 12.64
C ASN A 179 13.62 -20.23 12.71
N MET A 180 14.27 -20.66 11.62
CA MET A 180 15.19 -21.79 11.65
C MET A 180 16.42 -21.48 12.52
N GLU A 181 16.89 -20.23 12.54
CA GLU A 181 18.04 -19.79 13.32
C GLU A 181 17.68 -19.42 14.76
N TYR A 182 16.66 -18.57 14.94
CA TYR A 182 16.33 -17.95 16.23
C TYR A 182 14.98 -18.40 16.81
N GLY A 183 14.08 -18.93 15.98
CA GLY A 183 12.68 -19.18 16.34
C GLY A 183 12.36 -20.65 16.62
N SER A 184 11.10 -21.02 16.36
CA SER A 184 10.64 -22.39 16.52
C SER A 184 10.64 -23.15 15.20
N TYR A 185 10.76 -24.48 15.29
CA TYR A 185 10.66 -25.37 14.15
C TYR A 185 9.35 -25.18 13.38
N GLU A 186 8.22 -24.99 14.09
CA GLU A 186 6.91 -24.80 13.49
C GLU A 186 6.84 -23.51 12.67
N ASN A 187 7.33 -22.39 13.20
CA ASN A 187 7.32 -21.13 12.46
C ASN A 187 8.25 -21.18 11.25
N ALA A 188 9.41 -21.84 11.38
CA ALA A 188 10.32 -22.05 10.26
C ALA A 188 9.66 -22.88 9.15
N LEU A 189 9.05 -24.01 9.54
CA LEU A 189 8.35 -24.90 8.61
C LEU A 189 7.17 -24.20 7.93
N LEU A 190 6.38 -23.41 8.67
CA LEU A 190 5.28 -22.64 8.12
C LEU A 190 5.77 -21.60 7.11
N GLY A 191 6.84 -20.86 7.41
CA GLY A 191 7.45 -19.92 6.47
C GLY A 191 7.80 -20.60 5.13
N TYR A 192 8.49 -21.73 5.19
CA TYR A 192 8.85 -22.49 3.99
C TYR A 192 7.65 -23.08 3.24
N ILE A 193 6.68 -23.67 3.93
CA ILE A 193 5.49 -24.23 3.28
C ILE A 193 4.67 -23.13 2.60
N TYR A 194 4.47 -21.99 3.26
CA TYR A 194 3.76 -20.88 2.65
C TYR A 194 4.54 -20.29 1.48
N ALA A 195 5.87 -20.24 1.53
CA ALA A 195 6.68 -19.79 0.39
C ALA A 195 6.40 -20.64 -0.86
N LEU A 196 6.26 -21.97 -0.72
CA LEU A 196 5.90 -22.87 -1.83
C LEU A 196 4.51 -22.56 -2.44
N VAL A 197 3.58 -21.98 -1.67
CA VAL A 197 2.23 -21.61 -2.19
C VAL A 197 2.31 -20.43 -3.17
N TYR A 198 3.26 -19.52 -2.96
CA TYR A 198 3.45 -18.34 -3.81
C TYR A 198 4.47 -18.56 -4.93
N GLU A 199 4.96 -19.79 -5.08
CA GLU A 199 6.05 -20.14 -6.00
C GLU A 199 5.56 -20.46 -7.43
N ASN A 200 6.38 -20.15 -8.44
CA ASN A 200 6.18 -20.61 -9.82
C ASN A 200 7.44 -21.12 -10.53
N SER A 201 8.60 -21.11 -9.87
CA SER A 201 9.90 -21.55 -10.38
C SER A 201 10.32 -22.88 -9.78
N ASN A 202 10.70 -23.81 -10.67
CA ASN A 202 11.26 -25.11 -10.29
C ASN A 202 12.54 -24.99 -9.44
N TRP A 203 13.32 -23.92 -9.62
CA TRP A 203 14.55 -23.69 -8.87
C TRP A 203 14.25 -23.34 -7.41
N LEU A 204 13.32 -22.40 -7.19
CA LEU A 204 12.98 -21.93 -5.84
C LEU A 204 12.19 -23.00 -5.07
N ASP A 205 11.34 -23.80 -5.74
CA ASP A 205 10.73 -25.01 -5.15
C ASP A 205 11.79 -25.99 -4.60
N ARG A 206 12.84 -26.29 -5.38
CA ARG A 206 13.93 -27.16 -4.94
C ARG A 206 14.70 -26.57 -3.76
N LYS A 207 15.05 -25.29 -3.84
CA LYS A 207 15.73 -24.55 -2.76
C LYS A 207 14.94 -24.62 -1.45
N ILE A 208 13.63 -24.32 -1.48
CA ILE A 208 12.79 -24.36 -0.28
C ILE A 208 12.65 -25.79 0.27
N LYS A 209 12.51 -26.81 -0.60
CA LYS A 209 12.50 -28.22 -0.17
C LYS A 209 13.80 -28.65 0.49
N GLU A 210 14.94 -28.18 0.02
CA GLU A 210 16.24 -28.40 0.66
C GLU A 210 16.30 -27.75 2.05
N LYS A 211 15.77 -26.53 2.20
CA LYS A 211 15.66 -25.86 3.51
C LYS A 211 14.77 -26.64 4.49
N ILE A 212 13.63 -27.17 4.02
CA ILE A 212 12.76 -28.03 4.85
C ILE A 212 13.50 -29.31 5.28
N ARG A 213 14.26 -29.95 4.38
CA ARG A 213 15.09 -31.12 4.73
C ARG A 213 16.13 -30.77 5.79
N ALA A 214 16.85 -29.64 5.62
CA ALA A 214 17.84 -29.19 6.59
C ALA A 214 17.21 -28.88 7.96
N LEU A 215 16.03 -28.25 7.97
CA LEU A 215 15.24 -28.00 9.19
C LEU A 215 14.85 -29.30 9.90
N ASN A 216 14.39 -30.31 9.15
CA ASN A 216 14.05 -31.63 9.70
C ASN A 216 15.25 -32.35 10.30
N ILE A 217 16.40 -32.34 9.60
CA ILE A 217 17.65 -32.91 10.11
C ILE A 217 18.06 -32.22 11.42
N LYS A 218 17.98 -30.88 11.47
CA LYS A 218 18.29 -30.10 12.69
C LYS A 218 17.38 -30.51 13.86
N ARG A 219 16.08 -30.68 13.62
CA ARG A 219 15.12 -31.17 14.64
C ARG A 219 15.47 -32.56 15.14
N ASP A 220 15.75 -33.49 14.23
CA ASP A 220 15.97 -34.90 14.57
C ASP A 220 17.25 -35.14 15.37
N ASN A 221 18.22 -34.23 15.25
CA ASN A 221 19.47 -34.25 16.00
C ASN A 221 19.38 -33.60 17.40
N LEU A 222 18.21 -33.10 17.81
CA LEU A 222 18.05 -32.51 19.15
C LEU A 222 18.04 -33.60 20.24
N PRO A 223 18.74 -33.40 21.38
CA PRO A 223 18.83 -34.39 22.47
C PRO A 223 17.46 -34.77 23.05
N SER A 224 16.58 -33.78 23.18
CA SER A 224 15.15 -33.97 23.37
C SER A 224 14.47 -33.68 22.03
N LYS A 225 13.84 -34.68 21.43
CA LYS A 225 12.97 -34.45 20.28
C LYS A 225 11.84 -33.54 20.78
N PRO A 226 11.68 -32.31 20.27
CA PRO A 226 10.47 -31.57 20.54
C PRO A 226 9.35 -32.39 19.90
N GLU A 227 8.61 -33.15 20.70
CA GLU A 227 7.26 -33.50 20.32
C GLU A 227 6.56 -32.17 20.04
N LEU A 228 5.79 -32.10 18.95
CA LEU A 228 4.89 -30.96 18.76
C LEU A 228 4.20 -30.72 20.10
N PRO A 229 4.27 -29.50 20.67
CA PRO A 229 3.83 -29.28 22.05
C PRO A 229 2.47 -29.91 22.26
N ASP A 230 2.28 -30.60 23.37
CA ASP A 230 1.06 -31.36 23.62
C ASP A 230 -0.19 -30.45 23.55
N ALA A 231 -0.01 -29.16 23.86
CA ALA A 231 -0.98 -28.09 23.64
C ALA A 231 -1.22 -27.75 22.15
N PHE A 232 -0.19 -27.75 21.30
CA PHE A 232 -0.32 -27.65 19.85
C PHE A 232 -1.08 -28.85 19.28
N VAL A 233 -0.72 -30.08 19.66
CA VAL A 233 -1.42 -31.30 19.24
C VAL A 233 -2.86 -31.34 19.75
N LYS A 234 -3.11 -30.95 21.00
CA LYS A 234 -4.47 -30.85 21.58
C LYS A 234 -5.29 -29.72 20.98
N MET A 235 -4.69 -28.58 20.65
CA MET A 235 -5.34 -27.49 19.89
C MET A 235 -5.75 -27.98 18.50
N MET A 236 -4.83 -28.64 17.78
CA MET A 236 -5.11 -29.26 16.48
C MET A 236 -6.23 -30.31 16.55
N LYS A 237 -6.23 -31.16 17.59
CA LYS A 237 -7.26 -32.22 17.81
C LYS A 237 -8.61 -31.67 18.29
N ARG A 238 -8.65 -30.67 19.17
CA ARG A 238 -9.90 -30.11 19.75
C ARG A 238 -10.63 -29.16 18.82
N SER A 239 -9.91 -28.49 17.93
CA SER A 239 -10.48 -27.49 17.02
C SER A 239 -10.93 -28.06 15.66
N GLN A 240 -10.93 -29.39 15.45
CA GLN A 240 -11.18 -30.02 14.14
C GLN A 240 -10.35 -29.41 13.01
N ILE A 241 -9.10 -29.04 13.30
CA ILE A 241 -8.24 -28.37 12.33
C ILE A 241 -7.60 -29.43 11.43
N ASN A 242 -8.24 -29.66 10.27
CA ASN A 242 -7.71 -30.44 9.14
C ASN A 242 -6.31 -29.91 8.77
N PRO A 243 -5.30 -30.76 8.46
CA PRO A 243 -4.00 -30.32 7.91
C PRO A 243 -4.08 -29.35 6.72
N GLU A 244 -5.20 -29.33 5.99
CA GLU A 244 -5.54 -28.31 4.98
C GLU A 244 -5.82 -26.90 5.55
N LEU A 245 -5.90 -26.69 6.87
CA LEU A 245 -6.02 -25.35 7.48
C LEU A 245 -4.72 -24.55 7.49
N VAL A 246 -3.59 -25.18 7.15
CA VAL A 246 -2.38 -24.47 6.69
C VAL A 246 -2.63 -23.82 5.31
N LEU A 247 -3.73 -24.13 4.63
CA LEU A 247 -4.13 -23.54 3.34
C LEU A 247 -5.40 -22.65 3.41
N MET A 248 -5.95 -22.35 4.60
CA MET A 248 -7.17 -21.50 4.74
C MET A 248 -7.12 -20.42 5.85
N GLY A 249 -6.12 -20.42 6.73
CA GLY A 249 -6.10 -19.52 7.90
C GLY A 249 -6.01 -18.02 7.61
N ILE A 250 -5.60 -17.60 6.41
CA ILE A 250 -5.57 -16.18 6.03
C ILE A 250 -6.99 -15.67 5.71
N ASP A 251 -7.82 -16.51 5.10
CA ASP A 251 -9.18 -16.15 4.69
C ASP A 251 -10.13 -16.15 5.89
N GLU A 252 -9.95 -17.06 6.84
CA GLU A 252 -10.78 -17.13 8.05
C GLU A 252 -10.45 -16.00 9.05
N PHE A 253 -9.19 -15.59 9.18
CA PHE A 253 -8.80 -14.46 10.04
C PHE A 253 -9.20 -13.10 9.45
N ALA A 254 -9.14 -12.96 8.12
CA ALA A 254 -9.71 -11.81 7.41
C ALA A 254 -11.24 -11.76 7.60
N ASN A 255 -11.94 -12.89 7.48
CA ASN A 255 -13.38 -12.96 7.73
C ASN A 255 -13.76 -12.72 9.21
N LYS A 256 -12.93 -13.10 10.19
CA LYS A 256 -13.21 -12.90 11.63
C LYS A 256 -12.99 -11.47 12.11
N GLN A 257 -12.03 -10.73 11.56
CA GLN A 257 -11.87 -9.30 11.87
C GLN A 257 -12.93 -8.42 11.21
N ASP A 258 -13.58 -8.95 10.18
CA ASP A 258 -14.55 -8.22 9.39
C ASP A 258 -15.99 -8.58 9.91
N SER A 259 -16.22 -9.74 10.54
CA SER A 259 -17.56 -10.16 11.02
C SER A 259 -18.06 -9.59 12.36
N ILE A 260 -17.50 -8.50 12.91
CA ILE A 260 -18.04 -7.90 14.15
C ILE A 260 -19.23 -6.95 13.91
N HIS A 261 -19.61 -6.61 12.67
CA HIS A 261 -20.84 -5.85 12.44
C HIS A 261 -21.74 -6.33 11.29
N LEU A 262 -22.83 -6.97 11.73
CA LEU A 262 -24.23 -6.72 11.38
C LEU A 262 -24.82 -7.43 10.15
N HIS A 263 -25.74 -8.34 10.47
CA HIS A 263 -27.14 -8.41 10.03
C HIS A 263 -27.55 -7.57 8.81
N GLU A 264 -28.11 -8.32 7.86
CA GLU A 264 -29.33 -8.05 7.08
C GLU A 264 -29.42 -6.94 6.01
N ILE A 265 -29.85 -7.44 4.85
CA ILE A 265 -30.74 -6.89 3.81
C ILE A 265 -30.16 -5.93 2.75
N GLN A 266 -30.41 -6.34 1.52
CA GLN A 266 -30.05 -5.74 0.24
C GLN A 266 -30.87 -4.49 -0.06
N VAL A 267 -30.23 -3.45 -0.61
CA VAL A 267 -30.84 -2.57 -1.61
C VAL A 267 -29.78 -2.24 -2.67
N ILE A 268 -30.00 -2.75 -3.88
CA ILE A 268 -29.26 -2.43 -5.11
C ILE A 268 -30.04 -1.28 -5.76
N ASP A 269 -29.58 -0.05 -5.53
CA ASP A 269 -30.01 1.14 -6.31
C ASP A 269 -29.08 2.35 -6.09
N SER A 270 -28.18 2.29 -5.11
CA SER A 270 -27.32 3.44 -4.74
C SER A 270 -26.06 3.58 -5.59
N LEU A 271 -25.65 2.52 -6.30
CA LEU A 271 -24.37 2.46 -7.02
C LEU A 271 -24.37 3.21 -8.35
N GLU A 272 -25.47 3.12 -9.09
CA GLU A 272 -25.65 3.83 -10.35
C GLU A 272 -25.76 5.34 -10.11
N ILE A 273 -26.44 5.72 -9.01
CA ILE A 273 -26.53 7.11 -8.54
C ILE A 273 -25.14 7.66 -8.19
N LEU A 274 -24.31 6.89 -7.47
CA LEU A 274 -22.97 7.34 -7.07
C LEU A 274 -22.04 7.47 -8.29
N HIS A 275 -22.11 6.54 -9.25
CA HIS A 275 -21.38 6.61 -10.51
C HIS A 275 -21.76 7.86 -11.32
N ASN A 276 -23.06 8.15 -11.41
CA ASN A 276 -23.59 9.33 -12.12
C ASN A 276 -23.23 10.65 -11.43
N GLN A 277 -23.17 10.67 -10.08
CA GLN A 277 -22.75 11.85 -9.32
C GLN A 277 -21.23 12.12 -9.45
N LEU A 278 -20.40 11.07 -9.42
CA LEU A 278 -18.95 11.19 -9.61
C LEU A 278 -18.58 11.65 -11.03
N THR A 279 -19.27 11.13 -12.05
CA THR A 279 -19.09 11.55 -13.45
C THR A 279 -19.63 12.96 -13.73
N ALA A 280 -20.71 13.39 -13.06
CA ALA A 280 -21.21 14.76 -13.15
C ALA A 280 -20.25 15.77 -12.49
N LYS A 281 -19.66 15.41 -11.34
CA LYS A 281 -18.69 16.26 -10.62
C LYS A 281 -17.39 16.42 -11.41
N THR A 282 -16.84 15.33 -11.96
CA THR A 282 -15.64 15.37 -12.82
C THR A 282 -15.83 16.21 -14.09
N LYS A 283 -17.01 16.16 -14.73
CA LYS A 283 -17.33 17.05 -15.87
C LYS A 283 -17.36 18.53 -15.46
N LYS A 284 -17.92 18.86 -14.29
CA LYS A 284 -17.99 20.23 -13.77
C LYS A 284 -16.62 20.78 -13.42
N ASP A 285 -15.79 19.96 -12.77
CA ASP A 285 -14.43 20.34 -12.35
C ASP A 285 -13.49 20.52 -13.55
N ASN A 286 -13.58 19.65 -14.57
CA ASN A 286 -12.83 19.81 -15.82
C ASN A 286 -13.24 21.05 -16.62
N LYS A 287 -14.53 21.44 -16.59
CA LYS A 287 -15.00 22.67 -17.22
C LYS A 287 -14.52 23.92 -16.47
N SER A 288 -14.47 23.85 -15.14
CA SER A 288 -13.91 24.89 -14.26
C SER A 288 -12.41 25.07 -14.47
N LEU A 289 -11.64 23.98 -14.56
CA LEU A 289 -10.20 24.02 -14.86
C LEU A 289 -9.92 24.66 -16.23
N LYS A 290 -10.61 24.20 -17.28
CA LYS A 290 -10.45 24.78 -18.63
C LYS A 290 -10.85 26.26 -18.68
N ALA A 291 -11.82 26.68 -17.88
CA ALA A 291 -12.18 28.09 -17.76
C ALA A 291 -11.09 28.91 -17.06
N LYS A 292 -10.50 28.39 -15.97
CA LYS A 292 -9.36 29.02 -15.28
C LYS A 292 -8.13 29.09 -16.17
N GLU A 293 -7.81 28.04 -16.92
CA GLU A 293 -6.69 28.01 -17.88
C GLU A 293 -6.88 29.06 -18.99
N ARG A 294 -8.10 29.22 -19.52
CA ARG A 294 -8.42 30.27 -20.50
C ARG A 294 -8.27 31.67 -19.93
N ILE A 295 -8.68 31.91 -18.68
CA ILE A 295 -8.52 33.20 -18.00
C ILE A 295 -7.03 33.50 -17.77
N ILE A 296 -6.25 32.51 -17.34
CA ILE A 296 -4.80 32.66 -17.13
C ILE A 296 -4.08 32.94 -18.46
N ALA A 297 -4.44 32.23 -19.54
CA ALA A 297 -3.89 32.47 -20.87
C ALA A 297 -4.25 33.86 -21.42
N LYS A 298 -5.50 34.31 -21.21
CA LYS A 298 -5.95 35.65 -21.60
C LYS A 298 -5.19 36.75 -20.85
N ASN A 299 -5.06 36.62 -19.53
CA ASN A 299 -4.29 37.58 -18.71
C ASN A 299 -2.80 37.60 -19.08
N LYS A 300 -2.22 36.46 -19.49
CA LYS A 300 -0.84 36.39 -19.97
C LYS A 300 -0.68 37.16 -21.30
N ASN A 301 -1.61 36.99 -22.24
CA ASN A 301 -1.59 37.70 -23.52
C ASN A 301 -1.84 39.21 -23.36
N GLU A 302 -2.75 39.62 -22.47
CA GLU A 302 -2.96 41.03 -22.15
C GLU A 302 -1.71 41.66 -21.54
N ARG A 303 -1.01 40.97 -20.62
CA ARG A 303 0.27 41.44 -20.07
C ARG A 303 1.34 41.63 -21.15
N PHE A 304 1.44 40.73 -22.12
CA PHE A 304 2.35 40.90 -23.26
C PHE A 304 1.95 42.06 -24.16
N LEU A 305 0.65 42.29 -24.36
CA LEU A 305 0.14 43.44 -25.12
C LEU A 305 0.50 44.77 -24.44
N PHE A 306 0.30 44.88 -23.12
CA PHE A 306 0.65 46.07 -22.35
C PHE A 306 2.16 46.32 -22.29
N LEU A 307 2.99 45.28 -22.20
CA LEU A 307 4.44 45.38 -22.32
C LEU A 307 4.88 45.90 -23.70
N GLY A 308 4.25 45.40 -24.77
CA GLY A 308 4.53 45.86 -26.14
C GLY A 308 4.12 47.32 -26.38
N ILE A 309 2.96 47.73 -25.90
CA ILE A 309 2.48 49.13 -26.01
C ILE A 309 3.39 50.07 -25.21
N GLY A 310 3.83 49.67 -24.01
CA GLY A 310 4.76 50.46 -23.19
C GLY A 310 6.11 50.72 -23.87
N LEU A 311 6.67 49.69 -24.53
CA LEU A 311 7.92 49.83 -25.30
C LEU A 311 7.77 50.76 -26.50
N LEU A 312 6.64 50.70 -27.21
CA LEU A 312 6.33 51.58 -28.35
C LEU A 312 6.21 53.05 -27.91
N ILE A 313 5.47 53.31 -26.83
CA ILE A 313 5.31 54.68 -26.29
C ILE A 313 6.67 55.23 -25.83
N GLY A 314 7.48 54.40 -25.17
CA GLY A 314 8.84 54.77 -24.77
C GLY A 314 9.72 55.15 -25.96
N ALA A 315 9.71 54.36 -27.03
CA ALA A 315 10.49 54.64 -28.25
C ALA A 315 10.06 55.95 -28.93
N VAL A 316 8.75 56.21 -29.01
CA VAL A 316 8.20 57.45 -29.59
C VAL A 316 8.57 58.68 -28.77
N LEU A 317 8.46 58.60 -27.44
CA LEU A 317 8.88 59.70 -26.55
C LEU A 317 10.38 59.98 -26.67
N THR A 318 11.20 58.93 -26.74
CA THR A 318 12.66 59.06 -26.90
C THR A 318 13.00 59.71 -28.24
N PHE A 319 12.33 59.32 -29.32
CA PHE A 319 12.49 59.92 -30.65
C PHE A 319 12.07 61.40 -30.67
N LEU A 320 10.94 61.75 -30.03
CA LEU A 320 10.48 63.14 -29.92
C LEU A 320 11.43 64.01 -29.10
N LEU A 321 12.00 63.48 -28.01
CA LEU A 321 13.02 64.17 -27.19
C LEU A 321 14.32 64.40 -27.97
N LEU A 322 14.77 63.41 -28.74
CA LEU A 322 15.94 63.53 -29.62
C LEU A 322 15.71 64.56 -30.73
N ARG A 323 14.50 64.62 -31.30
CA ARG A 323 14.12 65.62 -32.32
C ARG A 323 14.06 67.04 -31.74
N ARG A 324 13.56 67.21 -30.51
CA ARG A 324 13.57 68.51 -29.81
C ARG A 324 14.98 69.00 -29.48
N ARG A 325 15.89 68.13 -29.05
CA ARG A 325 17.30 68.50 -28.81
C ARG A 325 17.99 69.02 -30.07
N LYS A 326 17.68 68.47 -31.23
CA LYS A 326 18.24 68.89 -32.53
C LYS A 326 17.69 70.24 -33.03
N SER A 327 16.55 70.70 -32.48
CA SER A 327 15.91 71.98 -32.83
C SER A 327 16.36 73.14 -31.93
N ASN A 328 16.96 72.87 -30.78
CA ASN A 328 17.39 73.88 -29.80
C ASN A 328 18.92 74.14 -29.85
N SER A 329 19.61 73.61 -30.86
CA SER A 329 21.07 73.75 -31.05
C SER A 329 21.41 74.58 -32.30
N THR A 330 20.57 75.55 -32.65
CA THR A 330 20.83 76.59 -33.66
C THR A 330 20.84 77.95 -33.01
#